data_AF-A0A1B9IMW3-F1
#
_entry.id   AF-A0A1B9IMW3-F1
#
_cell.length_a   1.000
_cell.length_b   1.000
_cell.length_c   1.000
_cell.angle_alpha   90.00
_cell.angle_beta   90.00
_cell.angle_gamma   90.00
#
_symmetry.space_group_name_H-M   'P 1'
#
loop_
_entity.id
_entity.type
_entity.pdbx_description
1 polymer ?
#
loop_
_entity_poly.entity_id
_entity_poly.type
_entity_poly.pdbx_seq_one_letter_code
_entity_poly.pdbx_strand_id
1 'polypeptide(L)'
;MTSSGLIPSSFLPPLPRSQYTLSPLHPADILARISILKELYLPPIHGGFTSTDVFEDEEPEEKVVRSQKRERRFSAGLVETMESIGLGLDVPMESAGNGLEVLEEEITSEEEGMNGEEQGNVDSQEHLDPFEREWAEKWLGGVVRRSQGWSEENEGGQIEEVKEVEMILRDATAVLAMMAGTSAAGSLTRHLVFPLHPSLAPALSSLHSRTTPNPNLSPETNMFLSSLSTSPTSPKNLFHRITSITTQSTSSMRKGKKRHANLPILLHDAPMSDHLSVGVQTWGSAILLGRKLALNPAEYGLFLPPSEENKGIRVLELGAGTGLLSILCRKLLDLQSLQAGSSRGLVVATDFLDTVLDNLKICVDLNFPPEIKQIPGSPDVNLQTTTDVGVDEGIHIAKLDWTTFPTFMENGDLQEEKEGQEEMSRFITKGVQGREGFDLVLASDCVYDETHAKLLRLVAGWTLKLPDENGENGGTFHILSPLRPTFAPELASIDTHFPPLSTYSPLLQRQQAAAVADDHSQIDIELRGEGLGLKRGLKLGVRGEGKKGVKGRKGEGRVDEEGGYWWWEVGWG
;
A
#
# COMPACT_ATOMS: atom_id res chain seq x y z
N MET A 1 -21.01 -11.05 8.79
CA MET A 1 -21.15 -12.19 7.86
C MET A 1 -20.23 -11.89 6.71
N THR A 2 -19.41 -12.84 6.26
CA THR A 2 -18.55 -12.64 5.09
C THR A 2 -19.42 -12.54 3.83
N SER A 3 -19.12 -11.59 2.95
CA SER A 3 -19.92 -11.26 1.76
C SER A 3 -19.57 -12.09 0.51
N SER A 4 -18.67 -13.07 0.63
CA SER A 4 -18.41 -14.09 -0.40
C SER A 4 -19.68 -14.89 -0.71
N GLY A 5 -20.03 -15.00 -2.00
CA GLY A 5 -21.24 -15.66 -2.49
C GLY A 5 -22.51 -14.79 -2.60
N LEU A 6 -22.40 -13.46 -2.54
CA LEU A 6 -23.54 -12.56 -2.83
C LEU A 6 -23.58 -12.15 -4.31
N ILE A 7 -24.59 -12.65 -5.02
CA ILE A 7 -24.84 -12.37 -6.45
C ILE A 7 -25.78 -11.15 -6.60
N PRO A 8 -25.41 -10.06 -7.28
CA PRO A 8 -26.24 -8.86 -7.46
C PRO A 8 -27.69 -9.11 -7.90
N SER A 9 -27.89 -9.96 -8.92
CA SER A 9 -29.22 -10.31 -9.43
C SER A 9 -30.13 -11.00 -8.40
N SER A 10 -29.55 -11.62 -7.36
CA SER A 10 -30.30 -12.27 -6.27
C SER A 10 -30.88 -11.29 -5.24
N PHE A 11 -30.32 -10.07 -5.11
CA PHE A 11 -30.66 -9.16 -4.01
C PHE A 11 -31.07 -7.75 -4.42
N LEU A 12 -30.78 -7.31 -5.66
CA LEU A 12 -31.15 -5.98 -6.15
C LEU A 12 -32.63 -5.92 -6.58
N PRO A 13 -33.46 -5.05 -5.98
CA PRO A 13 -34.87 -4.97 -6.31
C PRO A 13 -35.12 -4.29 -7.66
N PRO A 14 -36.18 -4.66 -8.41
CA PRO A 14 -36.55 -3.97 -9.64
C PRO A 14 -36.94 -2.52 -9.35
N LEU A 15 -36.36 -1.58 -10.11
CA LEU A 15 -36.59 -0.15 -9.91
C LEU A 15 -37.97 0.30 -10.45
N PRO A 16 -38.57 1.38 -9.90
CA PRO A 16 -39.85 1.92 -10.36
C PRO A 16 -39.85 2.28 -11.85
N ARG A 17 -41.00 2.15 -12.54
CA ARG A 17 -41.09 2.51 -13.97
C ARG A 17 -40.97 4.02 -14.25
N SER A 18 -41.31 4.87 -13.27
CA SER A 18 -41.06 6.30 -13.36
C SER A 18 -39.56 6.59 -13.25
N GLN A 19 -39.12 7.67 -13.89
CA GLN A 19 -37.75 8.18 -13.81
C GLN A 19 -37.58 9.30 -12.78
N TYR A 20 -38.64 9.68 -12.05
CA TYR A 20 -38.66 10.80 -11.10
C TYR A 20 -39.02 10.37 -9.66
N THR A 21 -38.94 9.06 -9.34
CA THR A 21 -39.13 8.57 -7.98
C THR A 21 -38.45 7.24 -7.70
N LEU A 22 -38.08 7.04 -6.45
CA LEU A 22 -37.60 5.77 -5.89
C LEU A 22 -38.75 4.94 -5.27
N SER A 23 -39.91 5.54 -5.02
CA SER A 23 -41.09 4.87 -4.44
C SER A 23 -41.59 3.72 -5.33
N PRO A 24 -41.90 2.53 -4.78
CA PRO A 24 -42.14 2.22 -3.37
C PRO A 24 -40.92 1.72 -2.57
N LEU A 25 -39.69 1.82 -3.09
CA LEU A 25 -38.50 1.42 -2.35
C LEU A 25 -38.16 2.45 -1.27
N HIS A 26 -37.89 2.01 -0.04
CA HIS A 26 -37.57 2.91 1.07
C HIS A 26 -36.11 3.37 0.98
N PRO A 27 -35.79 4.65 1.27
CA PRO A 27 -34.41 5.14 1.20
C PRO A 27 -33.37 4.29 1.96
N ALA A 28 -33.69 3.90 3.19
CA ALA A 28 -32.88 3.00 4.00
C ALA A 28 -32.58 1.63 3.34
N ASP A 29 -33.56 1.03 2.63
CA ASP A 29 -33.34 -0.22 1.89
C ASP A 29 -32.38 0.01 0.72
N ILE A 30 -32.56 1.09 -0.03
CA ILE A 30 -31.70 1.44 -1.17
C ILE A 30 -30.25 1.64 -0.71
N LEU A 31 -30.04 2.37 0.39
CA LEU A 31 -28.72 2.58 1.01
C LEU A 31 -28.09 1.27 1.49
N ALA A 32 -28.86 0.36 2.09
CA ALA A 32 -28.36 -0.96 2.45
C ALA A 32 -27.94 -1.80 1.22
N ARG A 33 -28.67 -1.71 0.10
CA ARG A 33 -28.31 -2.38 -1.16
C ARG A 33 -27.06 -1.77 -1.79
N ILE A 34 -26.93 -0.43 -1.79
CA ILE A 34 -25.72 0.28 -2.21
C ILE A 34 -24.53 -0.13 -1.32
N SER A 35 -24.72 -0.30 -0.01
CA SER A 35 -23.64 -0.76 0.89
C SER A 35 -23.17 -2.18 0.58
N ILE A 36 -24.06 -3.09 0.16
CA ILE A 36 -23.65 -4.44 -0.29
C ILE A 36 -22.89 -4.34 -1.61
N LEU A 37 -23.36 -3.53 -2.58
CA LEU A 37 -22.62 -3.28 -3.82
C LEU A 37 -21.26 -2.60 -3.55
N LYS A 38 -21.17 -1.77 -2.52
CA LYS A 38 -19.91 -1.18 -2.04
C LYS A 38 -18.96 -2.24 -1.52
N GLU A 39 -19.43 -3.21 -0.74
CA GLU A 39 -18.60 -4.34 -0.27
C GLU A 39 -18.19 -5.30 -1.40
N LEU A 40 -18.99 -5.43 -2.48
CA LEU A 40 -18.69 -6.31 -3.62
C LEU A 40 -17.82 -5.65 -4.70
N TYR A 41 -17.95 -4.34 -4.91
CA TYR A 41 -17.33 -3.65 -6.04
C TYR A 41 -16.37 -2.52 -5.70
N LEU A 42 -16.18 -2.16 -4.42
CA LEU A 42 -14.85 -1.70 -4.05
C LEU A 42 -13.93 -2.92 -4.16
N PRO A 43 -12.80 -2.83 -4.86
CA PRO A 43 -11.73 -3.79 -4.60
C PRO A 43 -11.40 -3.71 -3.09
N PRO A 44 -10.97 -4.82 -2.44
CA PRO A 44 -10.38 -4.72 -1.11
C PRO A 44 -9.35 -3.59 -1.17
N ILE A 45 -9.58 -2.55 -0.35
CA ILE A 45 -9.02 -1.20 -0.51
C ILE A 45 -7.54 -1.36 -0.83
N HIS A 46 -7.00 -0.79 -1.92
CA HIS A 46 -5.64 -1.11 -2.37
C HIS A 46 -4.67 -1.01 -1.17
N GLY A 47 -4.18 -2.16 -0.66
CA GLY A 47 -3.44 -2.35 0.60
C GLY A 47 -4.07 -1.89 1.94
N GLY A 48 -5.26 -1.28 1.96
CA GLY A 48 -5.82 -0.59 3.12
C GLY A 48 -6.65 -1.47 4.06
N PHE A 49 -6.15 -1.67 5.28
CA PHE A 49 -6.87 -2.35 6.37
C PHE A 49 -8.20 -1.67 6.72
N THR A 50 -9.31 -2.41 6.69
CA THR A 50 -10.49 -2.09 7.50
C THR A 50 -10.17 -2.30 8.99
N SER A 51 -10.97 -1.73 9.90
CA SER A 51 -10.76 -1.93 11.33
C SER A 51 -10.88 -3.41 11.75
N THR A 52 -11.67 -4.20 11.04
CA THR A 52 -11.81 -5.66 11.18
C THR A 52 -10.53 -6.42 10.84
N ASP A 53 -9.83 -6.07 9.75
CA ASP A 53 -8.63 -6.79 9.28
C ASP A 53 -7.46 -6.69 10.27
N VAL A 54 -7.43 -5.63 11.10
CA VAL A 54 -6.42 -5.44 12.15
C VAL A 54 -6.69 -6.33 13.38
N PHE A 55 -7.85 -7.00 13.45
CA PHE A 55 -8.28 -7.77 14.62
C PHE A 55 -8.32 -9.29 14.40
N GLU A 56 -8.26 -9.76 13.15
CA GLU A 56 -8.20 -11.18 12.78
C GLU A 56 -6.75 -11.66 12.51
N ASP A 57 -5.87 -11.45 13.50
CA ASP A 57 -4.55 -12.11 13.57
C ASP A 57 -4.74 -13.63 13.82
N GLU A 58 -5.20 -14.39 12.83
CA GLU A 58 -5.01 -15.84 12.76
C GLU A 58 -3.83 -16.15 11.84
N GLU A 59 -2.70 -16.56 12.44
CA GLU A 59 -1.70 -17.31 11.69
C GLU A 59 -2.26 -18.70 11.43
N PRO A 60 -2.13 -19.26 10.21
CA PRO A 60 -2.58 -20.62 9.94
C PRO A 60 -1.76 -21.59 10.80
N GLU A 61 -2.40 -22.20 11.80
CA GLU A 61 -1.74 -23.25 12.59
C GLU A 61 -1.24 -24.34 11.64
N GLU A 62 0.07 -24.65 11.69
CA GLU A 62 0.58 -25.85 11.05
C GLU A 62 -0.19 -27.05 11.58
N LYS A 63 -1.03 -27.64 10.72
CA LYS A 63 -1.79 -28.85 11.06
C LYS A 63 -0.81 -30.03 11.14
N VAL A 64 -0.11 -30.15 12.26
CA VAL A 64 0.73 -31.30 12.60
C VAL A 64 -0.17 -32.54 12.66
N VAL A 65 -0.24 -33.28 11.53
CA VAL A 65 -1.07 -34.47 11.38
C VAL A 65 -0.50 -35.60 12.23
N ARG A 66 -0.81 -35.57 13.53
CA ARG A 66 -0.57 -36.69 14.45
C ARG A 66 -1.48 -37.84 14.07
N SER A 67 -0.92 -38.79 13.35
CA SER A 67 -1.55 -40.05 12.92
C SER A 67 -1.88 -40.96 14.11
N GLN A 68 -2.91 -40.61 14.88
CA GLN A 68 -3.48 -41.51 15.90
C GLN A 68 -4.19 -42.69 15.24
N LYS A 69 -3.41 -43.74 14.99
CA LYS A 69 -3.86 -45.05 14.52
C LYS A 69 -4.87 -45.64 15.51
N ARG A 70 -6.16 -45.41 15.27
CA ARG A 70 -7.24 -45.77 16.20
C ARG A 70 -8.10 -46.90 15.63
N GLU A 71 -7.63 -48.13 15.83
CA GLU A 71 -8.43 -49.33 15.57
C GLU A 71 -9.78 -49.24 16.30
N ARG A 72 -10.87 -49.40 15.54
CA ARG A 72 -12.19 -49.70 16.10
C ARG A 72 -12.82 -50.84 15.31
N ARG A 73 -13.43 -51.76 16.06
CA ARG A 73 -13.85 -53.08 15.58
C ARG A 73 -15.20 -53.00 14.85
N PHE A 74 -15.42 -53.94 13.96
CA PHE A 74 -16.74 -54.21 13.38
C PHE A 74 -17.77 -54.56 14.46
N SER A 75 -19.01 -54.11 14.25
CA SER A 75 -20.24 -54.68 14.82
C SER A 75 -21.35 -54.50 13.78
N ALA A 76 -22.06 -55.57 13.44
CA ALA A 76 -23.00 -55.61 12.32
C ALA A 76 -24.47 -55.35 12.71
N GLY A 77 -25.31 -55.10 11.70
CA GLY A 77 -26.76 -54.88 11.81
C GLY A 77 -27.16 -53.53 11.17
N LEU A 78 -28.24 -53.43 10.39
CA LEU A 78 -29.18 -54.45 9.89
C LEU A 78 -29.75 -53.99 8.52
N VAL A 79 -30.32 -54.91 7.73
CA VAL A 79 -30.84 -54.69 6.35
C VAL A 79 -32.35 -54.91 6.29
N GLU A 80 -33.08 -54.01 5.62
CA GLU A 80 -34.45 -54.09 5.03
C GLU A 80 -34.77 -52.69 4.43
N THR A 81 -35.66 -52.37 3.47
CA THR A 81 -36.32 -52.94 2.24
C THR A 81 -37.07 -51.73 1.59
N MET A 82 -37.57 -51.63 0.34
CA MET A 82 -37.70 -52.43 -0.90
C MET A 82 -37.90 -51.42 -2.07
N GLU A 83 -37.18 -51.48 -3.20
CA GLU A 83 -37.53 -52.14 -4.49
C GLU A 83 -38.49 -51.42 -5.49
N SER A 84 -38.36 -51.81 -6.77
CA SER A 84 -39.09 -51.39 -7.99
C SER A 84 -38.70 -50.02 -8.58
N ILE A 85 -38.52 -49.82 -9.90
CA ILE A 85 -38.73 -50.63 -11.13
C ILE A 85 -37.39 -50.58 -11.93
N GLY A 86 -36.80 -51.66 -12.49
CA GLY A 86 -37.18 -52.39 -13.72
C GLY A 86 -36.73 -51.64 -15.00
N LEU A 87 -36.09 -52.20 -16.04
CA LEU A 87 -35.79 -53.58 -16.49
C LEU A 87 -34.48 -53.60 -17.32
N GLY A 88 -33.76 -54.72 -17.42
CA GLY A 88 -32.63 -54.86 -18.37
C GLY A 88 -31.81 -56.16 -18.27
N LEU A 89 -31.96 -57.06 -19.25
CA LEU A 89 -31.20 -58.30 -19.44
C LEU A 89 -29.94 -58.07 -20.33
N ASP A 90 -28.89 -58.91 -20.39
CA ASP A 90 -28.30 -59.96 -19.51
C ASP A 90 -26.98 -60.48 -20.15
N VAL A 91 -26.11 -61.17 -19.39
CA VAL A 91 -24.94 -62.02 -19.82
C VAL A 91 -23.73 -61.34 -20.56
N PRO A 92 -22.53 -61.97 -20.75
CA PRO A 92 -21.36 -61.61 -19.91
C PRO A 92 -20.01 -61.30 -20.64
N MET A 93 -18.96 -61.15 -19.84
CA MET A 93 -17.56 -60.79 -20.17
C MET A 93 -16.63 -61.99 -20.47
N GLU A 94 -15.80 -61.88 -21.51
CA GLU A 94 -14.54 -62.61 -21.80
C GLU A 94 -13.87 -61.93 -23.04
N SER A 95 -12.56 -62.00 -23.37
CA SER A 95 -11.32 -62.28 -22.62
C SER A 95 -10.09 -61.94 -23.51
N ALA A 96 -8.94 -61.57 -22.91
CA ALA A 96 -7.65 -61.29 -23.58
C ALA A 96 -7.64 -60.13 -24.61
N GLY A 97 -6.48 -59.59 -25.05
CA GLY A 97 -5.10 -59.74 -24.56
C GLY A 97 -4.03 -59.52 -25.65
N ASN A 98 -2.91 -58.90 -25.26
CA ASN A 98 -1.70 -58.60 -26.06
C ASN A 98 -1.89 -57.63 -27.27
N GLY A 99 -1.07 -56.58 -27.30
CA GLY A 99 -1.03 -55.61 -28.40
C GLY A 99 -0.02 -55.98 -29.50
N LEU A 100 0.22 -55.01 -30.41
CA LEU A 100 1.32 -55.01 -31.36
C LEU A 100 1.83 -53.56 -31.55
N GLU A 101 2.81 -53.39 -32.43
CA GLU A 101 3.81 -52.32 -32.44
C GLU A 101 3.73 -51.45 -33.73
N VAL A 102 4.53 -50.37 -33.79
CA VAL A 102 4.98 -49.65 -35.02
C VAL A 102 4.09 -48.55 -35.67
N LEU A 103 4.50 -47.30 -35.39
CA LEU A 103 4.75 -46.12 -36.27
C LEU A 103 3.67 -45.32 -37.05
N GLU A 104 4.09 -44.06 -37.30
CA GLU A 104 3.78 -43.10 -38.39
C GLU A 104 2.54 -42.17 -38.35
N GLU A 105 2.82 -40.97 -37.78
CA GLU A 105 2.60 -39.61 -38.31
C GLU A 105 1.21 -38.93 -38.45
N GLU A 106 1.13 -37.77 -37.76
CA GLU A 106 0.40 -36.53 -38.03
C GLU A 106 -1.14 -36.40 -37.91
N ILE A 107 -1.54 -35.13 -37.69
CA ILE A 107 -2.88 -34.53 -37.68
C ILE A 107 -3.86 -35.01 -36.58
N THR A 108 -3.87 -34.28 -35.46
CA THR A 108 -5.02 -34.23 -34.53
C THR A 108 -5.57 -32.81 -34.41
N SER A 109 -6.76 -32.59 -34.97
CA SER A 109 -7.64 -31.47 -34.62
C SER A 109 -8.39 -31.76 -33.31
N GLU A 110 -8.76 -30.69 -32.63
CA GLU A 110 -9.91 -30.53 -31.70
C GLU A 110 -10.76 -31.79 -31.41
N GLU A 111 -10.71 -32.32 -30.18
CA GLU A 111 -11.84 -32.27 -29.22
C GLU A 111 -11.51 -32.88 -27.83
N GLU A 112 -12.46 -32.75 -26.93
CA GLU A 112 -12.42 -32.84 -25.45
C GLU A 112 -11.79 -34.09 -24.80
N GLY A 113 -11.07 -33.87 -23.69
CA GLY A 113 -10.61 -34.91 -22.75
C GLY A 113 -10.77 -34.47 -21.30
N MET A 114 -11.84 -34.93 -20.64
CA MET A 114 -12.27 -34.43 -19.32
C MET A 114 -11.65 -35.20 -18.13
N ASN A 115 -11.69 -34.58 -16.95
CA ASN A 115 -11.38 -35.13 -15.61
C ASN A 115 -9.91 -35.37 -15.23
N GLY A 116 -9.28 -34.31 -14.71
CA GLY A 116 -8.37 -34.41 -13.56
C GLY A 116 -8.95 -33.60 -12.39
N GLU A 117 -9.47 -34.26 -11.35
CA GLU A 117 -10.15 -33.60 -10.22
C GLU A 117 -9.16 -32.95 -9.22
N GLU A 118 -8.55 -31.82 -9.59
CA GLU A 118 -7.95 -30.94 -8.60
C GLU A 118 -9.04 -30.10 -7.92
N GLN A 119 -9.45 -30.52 -6.71
CA GLN A 119 -10.31 -29.72 -5.83
C GLN A 119 -9.51 -28.57 -5.20
N GLY A 120 -9.05 -27.65 -6.05
CA GLY A 120 -8.64 -26.32 -5.63
C GLY A 120 -9.82 -25.60 -4.99
N ASN A 121 -9.61 -25.00 -3.81
CA ASN A 121 -10.67 -24.32 -3.07
C ASN A 121 -10.91 -22.92 -3.66
N VAL A 122 -11.52 -22.88 -4.84
CA VAL A 122 -11.86 -21.64 -5.57
C VAL A 122 -12.92 -20.87 -4.78
N ASP A 123 -12.51 -19.76 -4.18
CA ASP A 123 -13.36 -18.78 -3.51
C ASP A 123 -14.01 -17.90 -4.59
N SER A 124 -14.94 -18.49 -5.37
CA SER A 124 -15.49 -17.92 -6.60
C SER A 124 -16.07 -16.53 -6.37
N GLN A 125 -15.46 -15.52 -6.99
CA GLN A 125 -15.96 -14.13 -6.96
C GLN A 125 -17.09 -13.95 -7.97
N GLU A 126 -18.22 -14.63 -7.74
CA GLU A 126 -19.38 -14.70 -8.65
C GLU A 126 -19.95 -13.32 -9.05
N HIS A 127 -19.77 -12.30 -8.22
CA HIS A 127 -20.14 -10.91 -8.51
C HIS A 127 -19.26 -10.24 -9.58
N LEU A 128 -18.07 -10.77 -9.89
CA LEU A 128 -17.20 -10.29 -10.96
C LEU A 128 -17.55 -10.86 -12.33
N ASP A 129 -18.55 -11.75 -12.44
CA ASP A 129 -19.08 -12.17 -13.73
C ASP A 129 -19.56 -10.94 -14.54
N PRO A 130 -19.26 -10.86 -15.85
CA PRO A 130 -19.63 -9.71 -16.68
C PRO A 130 -21.13 -9.37 -16.66
N PHE A 131 -22.03 -10.36 -16.59
CA PHE A 131 -23.47 -10.13 -16.51
C PHE A 131 -23.87 -9.52 -15.16
N GLU A 132 -23.35 -10.05 -14.06
CA GLU A 132 -23.67 -9.57 -12.71
C GLU A 132 -23.14 -8.16 -12.45
N ARG A 133 -21.93 -7.88 -12.95
CA ARG A 133 -21.37 -6.52 -12.97
C ARG A 133 -22.22 -5.56 -13.81
N GLU A 134 -22.56 -5.93 -15.05
CA GLU A 134 -23.39 -5.09 -15.94
C GLU A 134 -24.79 -4.87 -15.34
N TRP A 135 -25.34 -5.86 -14.64
CA TRP A 135 -26.61 -5.76 -13.91
C TRP A 135 -26.53 -4.74 -12.76
N ALA A 136 -25.47 -4.80 -11.95
CA ALA A 136 -25.21 -3.83 -10.89
C ALA A 136 -24.98 -2.40 -11.42
N GLU A 137 -24.21 -2.23 -12.51
CA GLU A 137 -23.99 -0.93 -13.17
C GLU A 137 -25.32 -0.35 -13.71
N LYS A 138 -26.14 -1.18 -14.38
CA LYS A 138 -27.49 -0.80 -14.86
C LYS A 138 -28.43 -0.42 -13.70
N TRP A 139 -28.35 -1.12 -12.57
CA TRP A 139 -29.16 -0.80 -11.39
C TRP A 139 -28.74 0.52 -10.76
N LEU A 140 -27.45 0.73 -10.50
CA LEU A 140 -26.91 1.97 -9.93
C LEU A 140 -27.19 3.18 -10.84
N GLY A 141 -26.92 3.08 -12.15
CA GLY A 141 -27.28 4.14 -13.12
C GLY A 141 -28.79 4.37 -13.23
N GLY A 142 -29.60 3.37 -12.86
CA GLY A 142 -31.04 3.49 -12.70
C GLY A 142 -31.46 4.23 -11.42
N VAL A 143 -30.74 4.05 -10.30
CA VAL A 143 -30.95 4.79 -9.06
C VAL A 143 -30.53 6.24 -9.22
N VAL A 144 -29.33 6.50 -9.73
CA VAL A 144 -28.78 7.85 -9.98
C VAL A 144 -29.76 8.72 -10.78
N ARG A 145 -30.25 8.22 -11.93
CA ARG A 145 -31.22 8.96 -12.76
C ARG A 145 -32.53 9.26 -12.03
N ARG A 146 -33.00 8.35 -11.16
CA ARG A 146 -34.24 8.54 -10.39
C ARG A 146 -34.09 9.51 -9.23
N SER A 147 -32.93 9.52 -8.58
CA SER A 147 -32.61 10.49 -7.53
C SER A 147 -32.43 11.89 -8.11
N GLN A 148 -31.76 12.02 -9.27
CA GLN A 148 -31.65 13.29 -10.00
C GLN A 148 -33.02 13.86 -10.37
N GLY A 149 -33.85 13.08 -11.10
CA GLY A 149 -35.18 13.52 -11.51
C GLY A 149 -36.11 13.84 -10.34
N TRP A 150 -36.00 13.12 -9.22
CA TRP A 150 -36.76 13.45 -8.00
C TRP A 150 -36.30 14.77 -7.37
N SER A 151 -34.99 15.01 -7.30
CA SER A 151 -34.45 16.27 -6.75
C SER A 151 -34.80 17.48 -7.61
N GLU A 152 -34.83 17.33 -8.94
CA GLU A 152 -35.28 18.36 -9.89
C GLU A 152 -36.77 18.69 -9.74
N GLU A 153 -37.64 17.70 -9.50
CA GLU A 153 -39.07 17.92 -9.25
C GLU A 153 -39.35 18.52 -7.85
N ASN A 154 -38.46 18.30 -6.87
CA ASN A 154 -38.66 18.66 -5.45
C ASN A 154 -37.70 19.74 -4.91
N GLU A 155 -37.20 20.65 -5.75
CA GLU A 155 -36.48 21.85 -5.29
C GLU A 155 -37.37 22.72 -4.37
N GLY A 156 -37.20 22.56 -3.05
CA GLY A 156 -38.04 23.19 -2.02
C GLY A 156 -38.94 22.23 -1.21
N GLY A 157 -38.77 20.92 -1.36
CA GLY A 157 -39.44 19.88 -0.56
C GLY A 157 -39.01 19.81 0.92
N GLN A 158 -39.38 18.73 1.61
CA GLN A 158 -39.00 18.56 3.02
C GLN A 158 -37.49 18.30 3.17
N ILE A 159 -36.84 19.03 4.07
CA ILE A 159 -35.37 19.03 4.24
C ILE A 159 -34.81 17.64 4.57
N GLU A 160 -35.57 16.77 5.23
CA GLU A 160 -35.13 15.41 5.56
C GLU A 160 -35.23 14.46 4.35
N GLU A 161 -36.36 14.48 3.63
CA GLU A 161 -36.54 13.70 2.39
C GLU A 161 -35.49 14.05 1.33
N VAL A 162 -35.20 15.35 1.17
CA VAL A 162 -34.17 15.84 0.22
C VAL A 162 -32.78 15.30 0.57
N LYS A 163 -32.40 15.28 1.85
CA LYS A 163 -31.11 14.74 2.30
C LYS A 163 -31.00 13.24 2.12
N GLU A 164 -32.08 12.48 2.30
CA GLU A 164 -32.06 11.03 2.07
C GLU A 164 -31.84 10.71 0.59
N VAL A 165 -32.50 11.44 -0.33
CA VAL A 165 -32.33 11.23 -1.78
C VAL A 165 -30.97 11.76 -2.28
N GLU A 166 -30.48 12.88 -1.74
CA GLU A 166 -29.13 13.40 -2.00
C GLU A 166 -28.04 12.39 -1.58
N MET A 167 -28.17 11.79 -0.39
CA MET A 167 -27.26 10.75 0.09
C MET A 167 -27.30 9.49 -0.78
N ILE A 168 -28.48 9.06 -1.24
CA ILE A 168 -28.62 7.95 -2.20
C ILE A 168 -27.94 8.30 -3.53
N LEU A 169 -28.14 9.51 -4.05
CA LEU A 169 -27.53 9.96 -5.29
C LEU A 169 -26.00 9.94 -5.18
N ARG A 170 -25.45 10.50 -4.09
CA ARG A 170 -24.01 10.54 -3.82
C ARG A 170 -23.42 9.13 -3.75
N ASP A 171 -23.97 8.27 -2.90
CA ASP A 171 -23.41 6.95 -2.65
C ASP A 171 -23.60 5.99 -3.84
N ALA A 172 -24.72 6.06 -4.57
CA ALA A 172 -24.92 5.31 -5.81
C ALA A 172 -23.96 5.76 -6.93
N THR A 173 -23.74 7.07 -7.07
CA THR A 173 -22.79 7.62 -8.04
C THR A 173 -21.37 7.19 -7.69
N ALA A 174 -20.99 7.23 -6.40
CA ALA A 174 -19.66 6.80 -5.95
C ALA A 174 -19.38 5.32 -6.27
N VAL A 175 -20.33 4.40 -6.00
CA VAL A 175 -20.13 2.98 -6.33
C VAL A 175 -20.09 2.76 -7.85
N LEU A 176 -20.99 3.38 -8.62
CA LEU A 176 -20.97 3.27 -10.10
C LEU A 176 -19.67 3.80 -10.71
N ALA A 177 -19.14 4.90 -10.17
CA ALA A 177 -17.90 5.50 -10.63
C ALA A 177 -16.67 4.68 -10.21
N MET A 178 -16.68 4.03 -9.04
CA MET A 178 -15.66 3.04 -8.66
C MET A 178 -15.72 1.78 -9.53
N MET A 179 -16.90 1.33 -9.94
CA MET A 179 -17.07 0.24 -10.92
C MET A 179 -16.53 0.62 -12.31
N ALA A 180 -16.56 1.91 -12.69
CA ALA A 180 -15.91 2.42 -13.89
C ALA A 180 -14.38 2.61 -13.75
N GLY A 181 -13.81 2.41 -12.55
CA GLY A 181 -12.38 2.52 -12.24
C GLY A 181 -12.03 3.74 -11.39
N THR A 182 -10.89 3.69 -10.69
CA THR A 182 -10.46 4.74 -9.73
C THR A 182 -10.33 6.13 -10.36
N SER A 183 -9.97 6.24 -11.65
CA SER A 183 -9.94 7.53 -12.37
C SER A 183 -11.32 8.15 -12.57
N ALA A 184 -12.38 7.34 -12.65
CA ALA A 184 -13.76 7.82 -12.81
C ALA A 184 -14.43 8.14 -11.46
N ALA A 185 -13.97 7.52 -10.37
CA ALA A 185 -14.50 7.67 -9.01
C ALA A 185 -14.44 9.08 -8.41
N GLY A 186 -13.68 10.01 -9.02
CA GLY A 186 -13.34 11.29 -8.41
C GLY A 186 -12.27 11.12 -7.33
N SER A 187 -12.18 12.08 -6.40
CA SER A 187 -11.20 12.03 -5.31
C SER A 187 -11.68 11.16 -4.14
N LEU A 188 -10.78 10.32 -3.63
CA LEU A 188 -11.02 9.40 -2.51
C LEU A 188 -10.06 9.70 -1.35
N THR A 189 -10.62 10.03 -0.18
CA THR A 189 -9.82 10.03 1.07
C THR A 189 -9.70 8.61 1.60
N ARG A 190 -8.45 8.10 1.73
CA ARG A 190 -8.16 6.79 2.34
C ARG A 190 -7.82 6.95 3.83
N HIS A 191 -8.39 6.07 4.65
CA HIS A 191 -8.10 5.94 6.07
C HIS A 191 -7.22 4.70 6.33
N LEU A 192 -5.91 4.85 6.26
CA LEU A 192 -4.97 3.75 6.48
C LEU A 192 -4.57 3.62 7.96
N VAL A 193 -4.23 2.40 8.38
CA VAL A 193 -3.75 2.09 9.74
C VAL A 193 -2.50 1.22 9.67
N PHE A 194 -1.42 1.68 10.31
CA PHE A 194 -0.16 0.95 10.38
C PHE A 194 0.07 0.38 11.78
N PRO A 195 0.46 -0.91 11.92
CA PRO A 195 0.84 -1.47 13.21
C PRO A 195 2.17 -0.86 13.66
N LEU A 196 2.21 -0.42 14.90
CA LEU A 196 3.34 0.30 15.47
C LEU A 196 4.29 -0.65 16.23
N HIS A 197 5.60 -0.43 16.09
CA HIS A 197 6.59 -1.06 16.96
C HIS A 197 6.30 -0.76 18.45
N PRO A 198 6.30 -1.76 19.36
CA PRO A 198 5.83 -1.56 20.74
C PRO A 198 6.55 -0.49 21.57
N SER A 199 7.77 -0.08 21.22
CA SER A 199 8.48 1.00 21.93
C SER A 199 7.84 2.38 21.76
N LEU A 200 7.10 2.61 20.67
CA LEU A 200 6.53 3.92 20.30
C LEU A 200 5.08 4.11 20.80
N ALA A 201 4.44 3.03 21.27
CA ALA A 201 3.07 3.05 21.78
C ALA A 201 2.82 4.03 22.96
N PRO A 202 3.76 4.24 23.90
CA PRO A 202 3.59 5.24 24.96
C PRO A 202 3.56 6.67 24.40
N ALA A 203 4.48 7.02 23.49
CA ALA A 203 4.48 8.31 22.81
C ALA A 203 3.17 8.59 22.06
N LEU A 204 2.64 7.60 21.31
CA LEU A 204 1.37 7.74 20.60
C LEU A 204 0.20 8.00 21.55
N SER A 205 0.17 7.28 22.69
CA SER A 205 -0.83 7.50 23.74
C SER A 205 -0.76 8.91 24.35
N SER A 206 0.42 9.53 24.36
CA SER A 206 0.63 10.90 24.86
C SER A 206 0.22 12.02 23.88
N LEU A 207 0.00 11.66 22.60
CA LEU A 207 -0.54 12.54 21.56
C LEU A 207 -2.07 12.46 21.51
N HIS A 208 -2.63 11.24 21.46
CA HIS A 208 -4.08 11.01 21.38
C HIS A 208 -4.86 11.55 22.60
N SER A 209 -4.20 11.79 23.74
CA SER A 209 -4.81 12.44 24.91
C SER A 209 -5.11 13.94 24.71
N ARG A 210 -4.75 14.52 23.56
CA ARG A 210 -4.86 15.97 23.27
C ARG A 210 -5.64 16.30 22.00
N THR A 211 -6.01 15.31 21.20
CA THR A 211 -6.64 15.52 19.89
C THR A 211 -8.14 15.83 20.03
N THR A 212 -8.49 17.10 19.83
CA THR A 212 -9.88 17.52 19.55
C THR A 212 -10.27 17.21 18.10
N PRO A 213 -11.58 17.11 17.77
CA PRO A 213 -12.02 17.03 16.38
C PRO A 213 -11.49 18.21 15.55
N ASN A 214 -11.01 17.94 14.34
CA ASN A 214 -10.51 18.95 13.42
C ASN A 214 -11.66 19.37 12.49
N PRO A 215 -12.13 20.64 12.52
CA PRO A 215 -13.24 21.10 11.68
C PRO A 215 -12.91 21.11 10.18
N ASN A 216 -11.63 21.01 9.81
CA ASN A 216 -11.19 20.95 8.42
C ASN A 216 -11.20 19.52 7.83
N LEU A 217 -11.49 18.50 8.66
CA LEU A 217 -11.62 17.10 8.22
C LEU A 217 -13.11 16.68 8.18
N SER A 218 -13.43 15.71 7.34
CA SER A 218 -14.81 15.22 7.21
C SER A 218 -15.36 14.63 8.52
N PRO A 219 -16.69 14.57 8.73
CA PRO A 219 -17.28 13.92 9.90
C PRO A 219 -16.86 12.45 10.06
N GLU A 220 -16.78 11.72 8.95
CA GLU A 220 -16.35 10.33 8.89
C GLU A 220 -14.88 10.19 9.29
N THR A 221 -14.02 11.10 8.82
CA THR A 221 -12.60 11.14 9.16
C THR A 221 -12.37 11.46 10.64
N ASN A 222 -13.10 12.42 11.19
CA ASN A 222 -13.09 12.71 12.62
C ASN A 222 -13.60 11.53 13.47
N MET A 223 -14.64 10.84 13.02
CA MET A 223 -15.17 9.63 13.67
C MET A 223 -14.16 8.48 13.63
N PHE A 224 -13.49 8.24 12.50
CA PHE A 224 -12.42 7.26 12.36
C PHE A 224 -11.26 7.54 13.33
N LEU A 225 -10.71 8.76 13.34
CA LEU A 225 -9.63 9.14 14.26
C LEU A 225 -10.05 9.00 15.73
N SER A 226 -11.29 9.39 16.07
CA SER A 226 -11.86 9.23 17.42
C SER A 226 -11.98 7.76 17.85
N SER A 227 -12.24 6.84 16.92
CA SER A 227 -12.31 5.40 17.23
C SER A 227 -10.94 4.79 17.60
N LEU A 228 -9.84 5.42 17.16
CA LEU A 228 -8.47 4.99 17.45
C LEU A 228 -7.91 5.58 18.75
N SER A 229 -8.49 6.66 19.28
CA SER A 229 -8.09 7.24 20.58
C SER A 229 -8.70 6.52 21.78
N THR A 230 -9.80 5.76 21.60
CA THR A 230 -10.40 4.95 22.66
C THR A 230 -9.59 3.68 22.96
N SER A 231 -8.98 3.61 24.14
CA SER A 231 -8.05 2.55 24.53
C SER A 231 -8.59 1.11 24.36
N PRO A 232 -7.78 0.15 23.87
CA PRO A 232 -8.13 -1.28 23.84
C PRO A 232 -8.41 -1.91 25.22
N THR A 233 -8.10 -1.23 26.33
CA THR A 233 -8.15 -1.77 27.70
C THR A 233 -9.55 -1.74 28.35
N SER A 234 -10.59 -2.20 27.63
CA SER A 234 -11.91 -2.70 28.10
C SER A 234 -12.75 -1.87 29.12
N PRO A 235 -14.10 -1.82 28.99
CA PRO A 235 -14.90 -3.01 28.65
C PRO A 235 -16.10 -2.81 27.69
N LYS A 236 -16.36 -3.86 26.91
CA LYS A 236 -17.67 -4.43 26.49
C LYS A 236 -18.83 -3.49 26.10
N ASN A 237 -19.45 -3.83 24.96
CA ASN A 237 -20.83 -3.53 24.53
C ASN A 237 -21.11 -2.15 23.91
N LEU A 238 -20.87 -2.03 22.60
CA LEU A 238 -21.94 -1.61 21.69
C LEU A 238 -22.27 -2.79 20.76
N PHE A 239 -23.47 -2.78 20.17
CA PHE A 239 -23.99 -3.82 19.25
C PHE A 239 -24.14 -5.26 19.78
N HIS A 240 -24.73 -5.41 20.97
CA HIS A 240 -25.78 -6.44 21.15
C HIS A 240 -26.73 -6.08 22.32
N ARG A 241 -27.90 -5.52 21.97
CA ARG A 241 -29.08 -5.50 22.85
C ARG A 241 -30.16 -6.35 22.20
N ILE A 242 -30.27 -7.62 22.60
CA ILE A 242 -31.48 -8.46 22.50
C ILE A 242 -31.29 -9.67 23.44
N THR A 243 -32.33 -9.98 24.22
CA THR A 243 -32.55 -11.19 25.08
C THR A 243 -31.39 -11.74 25.94
N SER A 244 -31.60 -11.71 27.25
CA SER A 244 -30.81 -12.43 28.26
C SER A 244 -31.13 -13.93 28.33
N ILE A 245 -30.12 -14.79 28.45
CA ILE A 245 -30.18 -16.10 29.11
C ILE A 245 -28.91 -16.26 29.97
N THR A 246 -29.05 -16.83 31.17
CA THR A 246 -27.96 -16.95 32.15
C THR A 246 -27.35 -18.35 32.15
N THR A 247 -26.10 -18.48 31.70
CA THR A 247 -25.27 -19.68 31.93
C THR A 247 -23.88 -19.29 32.40
N GLN A 248 -23.46 -19.86 33.53
CA GLN A 248 -22.08 -19.73 34.02
C GLN A 248 -21.20 -20.74 33.30
N SER A 249 -20.08 -20.30 32.72
CA SER A 249 -19.06 -21.18 32.15
C SER A 249 -17.67 -20.77 32.64
N THR A 250 -16.75 -21.73 32.67
CA THR A 250 -15.49 -21.64 33.43
C THR A 250 -14.42 -20.82 32.70
N SER A 251 -13.71 -19.97 33.45
CA SER A 251 -12.69 -19.06 32.94
C SER A 251 -11.39 -19.79 32.59
N SER A 252 -11.31 -20.34 31.38
CA SER A 252 -10.03 -20.77 30.79
C SER A 252 -9.17 -19.55 30.46
N MET A 253 -7.94 -19.50 30.96
CA MET A 253 -6.98 -18.42 30.66
C MET A 253 -6.45 -18.56 29.21
N ARG A 254 -7.18 -18.00 28.24
CA ARG A 254 -6.61 -17.70 26.92
C ARG A 254 -5.45 -16.70 27.10
N LYS A 255 -4.24 -17.06 26.64
CA LYS A 255 -3.14 -16.10 26.49
C LYS A 255 -3.60 -15.02 25.49
N GLY A 256 -3.81 -13.79 25.96
CA GLY A 256 -4.16 -12.68 25.06
C GLY A 256 -2.99 -12.37 24.12
N LYS A 257 -3.22 -12.40 22.80
CA LYS A 257 -2.26 -11.84 21.83
C LYS A 257 -2.07 -10.35 22.16
N LYS A 258 -0.82 -9.88 22.17
CA LYS A 258 -0.52 -8.45 22.35
C LYS A 258 -0.96 -7.72 21.08
N ARG A 259 -2.08 -7.01 21.15
CA ARG A 259 -2.51 -6.12 20.05
C ARG A 259 -1.48 -5.01 19.90
N HIS A 260 -1.05 -4.74 18.67
CA HIS A 260 -0.19 -3.59 18.38
C HIS A 260 -0.95 -2.28 18.62
N ALA A 261 -0.21 -1.20 18.86
CA ALA A 261 -0.76 0.14 18.75
C ALA A 261 -0.90 0.50 17.26
N ASN A 262 -1.88 1.34 16.93
CA ASN A 262 -2.30 1.61 15.56
C ASN A 262 -2.05 3.08 15.22
N LEU A 263 -1.22 3.33 14.21
CA LEU A 263 -0.88 4.66 13.72
C LEU A 263 -1.72 5.00 12.48
N PRO A 264 -2.68 5.96 12.55
CA PRO A 264 -3.46 6.35 11.38
C PRO A 264 -2.65 7.20 10.40
N ILE A 265 -2.88 6.96 9.11
CA ILE A 265 -2.45 7.84 8.01
C ILE A 265 -3.66 8.12 7.13
N LEU A 266 -3.82 9.40 6.78
CA LEU A 266 -4.83 9.86 5.82
C LEU A 266 -4.15 10.06 4.47
N LEU A 267 -4.76 9.66 3.36
CA LEU A 267 -4.26 9.98 2.02
C LEU A 267 -5.40 10.50 1.16
N HIS A 268 -5.06 11.30 0.15
CA HIS A 268 -5.97 11.73 -0.90
C HIS A 268 -5.52 11.07 -2.21
N ASP A 269 -6.31 10.10 -2.68
CA ASP A 269 -6.17 9.59 -4.04
C ASP A 269 -7.00 10.49 -4.96
N ALA A 270 -6.35 11.19 -5.90
CA ALA A 270 -7.05 11.98 -6.91
C ALA A 270 -7.46 11.11 -8.12
N PRO A 271 -8.41 11.57 -8.96
CA PRO A 271 -8.62 10.97 -10.27
C PRO A 271 -7.39 11.23 -11.15
N MET A 272 -6.86 10.19 -11.80
CA MET A 272 -5.75 10.33 -12.76
C MET A 272 -6.22 11.10 -13.98
N SER A 273 -5.57 12.23 -14.29
CA SER A 273 -5.91 13.08 -15.44
C SER A 273 -5.39 12.53 -16.78
N ASP A 274 -4.34 11.71 -16.72
CA ASP A 274 -3.71 11.03 -17.86
C ASP A 274 -3.05 9.72 -17.40
N HIS A 275 -2.23 9.12 -18.26
CA HIS A 275 -1.50 7.88 -17.99
C HIS A 275 -0.11 8.08 -17.34
N LEU A 276 0.27 9.33 -17.05
CA LEU A 276 1.57 9.70 -16.46
C LEU A 276 1.40 10.05 -14.98
N SER A 277 0.30 10.70 -14.62
CA SER A 277 -0.11 11.12 -13.27
C SER A 277 -0.48 9.96 -12.32
N VAL A 278 0.01 8.74 -12.55
CA VAL A 278 -0.29 7.54 -11.74
C VAL A 278 0.14 7.65 -10.27
N GLY A 279 1.05 8.58 -9.96
CA GLY A 279 1.46 8.92 -8.60
C GLY A 279 0.37 9.58 -7.74
N VAL A 280 -0.74 10.08 -8.33
CA VAL A 280 -1.85 10.63 -7.55
C VAL A 280 -2.69 9.56 -6.82
N GLN A 281 -2.38 8.27 -6.99
CA GLN A 281 -3.08 7.15 -6.36
C GLN A 281 -2.13 6.29 -5.50
N THR A 282 -2.67 5.66 -4.47
CA THR A 282 -1.86 4.89 -3.51
C THR A 282 -1.70 3.42 -3.94
N TRP A 283 -0.45 2.99 -4.14
CA TRP A 283 -0.10 1.65 -4.62
C TRP A 283 0.23 0.66 -3.47
N GLY A 284 0.00 -0.64 -3.72
CA GLY A 284 0.11 -1.71 -2.71
C GLY A 284 1.53 -1.90 -2.16
N SER A 285 2.54 -1.71 -3.00
CA SER A 285 3.97 -1.66 -2.68
C SER A 285 4.29 -0.74 -1.49
N ALA A 286 3.87 0.52 -1.57
CA ALA A 286 4.13 1.52 -0.53
C ALA A 286 3.45 1.15 0.80
N ILE A 287 2.29 0.50 0.76
CA ILE A 287 1.61 0.06 1.98
C ILE A 287 2.31 -1.17 2.58
N LEU A 288 2.79 -2.11 1.78
CA LEU A 288 3.59 -3.23 2.27
C LEU A 288 4.94 -2.77 2.86
N LEU A 289 5.67 -1.90 2.16
CA LEU A 289 6.93 -1.34 2.65
C LEU A 289 6.70 -0.55 3.94
N GLY A 290 5.69 0.33 3.96
CA GLY A 290 5.31 1.10 5.14
C GLY A 290 4.94 0.21 6.33
N ARG A 291 4.18 -0.87 6.11
CA ARG A 291 3.84 -1.82 7.19
C ARG A 291 5.07 -2.49 7.79
N LYS A 292 6.04 -2.90 6.96
CA LYS A 292 7.25 -3.57 7.45
C LYS A 292 8.19 -2.58 8.15
N LEU A 293 8.27 -1.35 7.65
CA LEU A 293 9.01 -0.22 8.24
C LEU A 293 8.40 0.25 9.57
N ALA A 294 7.08 0.29 9.70
CA ALA A 294 6.39 0.65 10.96
C ALA A 294 6.55 -0.41 12.06
N LEU A 295 6.70 -1.68 11.68
CA LEU A 295 6.94 -2.80 12.59
C LEU A 295 8.39 -2.81 13.11
N ASN A 296 9.38 -2.64 12.23
CA ASN A 296 10.80 -2.80 12.58
C ASN A 296 11.67 -1.59 12.15
N PRO A 297 11.35 -0.33 12.52
CA PRO A 297 11.94 0.86 11.91
C PRO A 297 13.48 0.94 11.94
N ALA A 298 14.12 0.41 12.98
CA ALA A 298 15.58 0.35 13.07
C ALA A 298 16.23 -0.57 12.00
N GLU A 299 15.55 -1.61 11.52
CA GLU A 299 16.06 -2.52 10.48
C GLU A 299 16.12 -1.86 9.08
N TYR A 300 15.35 -0.77 8.88
CA TYR A 300 15.37 0.07 7.68
C TYR A 300 16.28 1.29 7.86
N GLY A 301 17.11 1.30 8.92
CA GLY A 301 17.95 2.44 9.26
C GLY A 301 17.21 3.68 9.78
N LEU A 302 15.87 3.68 9.88
CA LEU A 302 15.08 4.87 10.24
C LEU A 302 15.43 5.42 11.64
N PHE A 303 15.86 4.54 12.55
CA PHE A 303 16.31 4.93 13.89
C PHE A 303 17.82 4.69 14.03
N LEU A 304 18.60 5.76 13.83
CA LEU A 304 20.04 5.76 14.09
C LEU A 304 20.33 5.56 15.60
N PRO A 305 21.48 4.97 15.95
CA PRO A 305 21.94 4.92 17.35
C PRO A 305 22.21 6.35 17.88
N PRO A 306 22.16 6.59 19.20
CA PRO A 306 22.48 7.89 19.79
C PRO A 306 23.89 8.34 19.40
N SER A 307 24.01 9.57 18.89
CA SER A 307 25.27 10.22 18.54
C SER A 307 25.52 11.43 19.44
N GLU A 308 26.80 11.72 19.72
CA GLU A 308 27.21 12.90 20.52
C GLU A 308 26.75 14.23 19.89
N GLU A 309 26.57 14.27 18.56
CA GLU A 309 26.06 15.44 17.83
C GLU A 309 24.52 15.58 17.88
N ASN A 310 23.80 14.60 18.43
CA ASN A 310 22.32 14.49 18.39
C ASN A 310 21.72 14.76 17.00
N LYS A 311 22.41 14.33 15.94
CA LYS A 311 22.03 14.64 14.58
C LYS A 311 20.78 13.85 14.19
N GLY A 312 19.78 14.54 13.66
CA GLY A 312 18.57 13.91 13.15
C GLY A 312 18.85 13.13 11.87
N ILE A 313 18.17 12.00 11.70
CA ILE A 313 18.23 11.22 10.46
C ILE A 313 17.66 12.02 9.28
N ARG A 314 18.20 11.80 8.08
CA ARG A 314 17.69 12.34 6.82
C ARG A 314 17.11 11.22 5.97
N VAL A 315 15.80 11.31 5.67
CA VAL A 315 15.04 10.36 4.84
C VAL A 315 14.62 11.00 3.51
N LEU A 316 14.73 10.28 2.40
CA LEU A 316 14.30 10.69 1.06
C LEU A 316 13.38 9.63 0.44
N GLU A 317 12.23 10.03 -0.10
CA GLU A 317 11.37 9.17 -0.91
C GLU A 317 11.42 9.62 -2.37
N LEU A 318 11.85 8.71 -3.26
CA LEU A 318 11.94 8.93 -4.71
C LEU A 318 10.67 8.38 -5.38
N GLY A 319 9.94 9.23 -6.10
CA GLY A 319 8.66 8.84 -6.74
C GLY A 319 7.58 8.62 -5.68
N ALA A 320 7.43 9.59 -4.78
CA ALA A 320 6.65 9.48 -3.56
C ALA A 320 5.14 9.35 -3.81
N GLY A 321 4.62 9.79 -4.95
CA GLY A 321 3.19 9.73 -5.26
C GLY A 321 2.33 10.41 -4.19
N THR A 322 1.51 9.64 -3.46
CA THR A 322 0.70 10.13 -2.33
C THR A 322 1.50 10.38 -1.03
N GLY A 323 2.81 10.12 -1.01
CA GLY A 323 3.72 10.47 0.10
C GLY A 323 3.63 9.54 1.31
N LEU A 324 3.07 8.34 1.13
CA LEU A 324 2.74 7.43 2.22
C LEU A 324 3.96 7.09 3.09
N LEU A 325 5.12 6.76 2.51
CA LEU A 325 6.29 6.39 3.31
C LEU A 325 6.87 7.61 4.01
N SER A 326 6.93 8.77 3.34
CA SER A 326 7.39 10.03 3.95
C SER A 326 6.53 10.45 5.14
N ILE A 327 5.20 10.42 4.99
CA ILE A 327 4.25 10.75 6.06
C ILE A 327 4.37 9.76 7.23
N LEU A 328 4.56 8.47 6.93
CA LEU A 328 4.81 7.44 7.94
C LEU A 328 6.14 7.67 8.67
N CYS A 329 7.24 7.88 7.95
CA CYS A 329 8.56 8.16 8.50
C CYS A 329 8.51 9.40 9.41
N ARG A 330 7.91 10.51 8.96
CA ARG A 330 7.74 11.73 9.77
C ARG A 330 6.99 11.44 11.08
N LYS A 331 5.89 10.67 11.04
CA LYS A 331 5.14 10.25 12.24
C LYS A 331 5.95 9.34 13.17
N LEU A 332 6.70 8.38 12.63
CA LEU A 332 7.54 7.47 13.43
C LEU A 332 8.71 8.20 14.10
N LEU A 333 9.32 9.17 13.40
CA LEU A 333 10.38 10.02 13.93
C LEU A 333 9.87 10.99 15.00
N ASP A 334 8.66 11.53 14.85
CA ASP A 334 8.01 12.33 15.89
C ASP A 334 7.73 11.50 17.16
N LEU A 335 7.23 10.27 16.99
CA LEU A 335 7.03 9.34 18.10
C LEU A 335 8.35 8.97 18.78
N GLN A 336 9.41 8.72 18.01
CA GLN A 336 10.74 8.40 18.55
C GLN A 336 11.37 9.60 19.27
N SER A 337 11.22 10.82 18.74
CA SER A 337 11.66 12.06 19.40
C SER A 337 10.95 12.27 20.75
N LEU A 338 9.62 12.07 20.80
CA LEU A 338 8.85 12.12 22.05
C LEU A 338 9.21 10.99 23.04
N GLN A 339 9.61 9.82 22.54
CA GLN A 339 9.93 8.64 23.35
C GLN A 339 11.35 8.65 23.92
N ALA A 340 12.32 9.21 23.18
CA ALA A 340 13.76 9.08 23.45
C ALA A 340 14.53 10.41 23.53
N GLY A 341 13.90 11.56 23.21
CA GLY A 341 14.55 12.88 23.18
C GLY A 341 15.46 13.12 21.97
N SER A 342 15.48 12.20 21.00
CA SER A 342 16.23 12.32 19.75
C SER A 342 15.76 13.50 18.90
N SER A 343 16.64 14.06 18.08
CA SER A 343 16.24 14.99 17.01
C SER A 343 15.17 14.38 16.10
N ARG A 344 14.23 15.22 15.64
CA ARG A 344 13.12 14.82 14.75
C ARG A 344 13.61 14.52 13.32
N GLY A 345 14.75 15.06 12.91
CA GLY A 345 15.33 14.83 11.58
C GLY A 345 14.48 15.32 10.41
N LEU A 346 14.97 15.06 9.21
CA LEU A 346 14.43 15.52 7.93
C LEU A 346 13.77 14.36 7.18
N VAL A 347 12.63 14.64 6.56
CA VAL A 347 12.05 13.81 5.50
C VAL A 347 11.88 14.70 4.26
N VAL A 348 12.22 14.20 3.07
CA VAL A 348 11.92 14.86 1.79
C VAL A 348 11.17 13.89 0.89
N ALA A 349 9.93 14.24 0.53
CA ALA A 349 9.13 13.52 -0.45
C ALA A 349 9.37 14.15 -1.83
N THR A 350 9.73 13.33 -2.82
CA THR A 350 10.06 13.85 -4.17
C THR A 350 9.28 13.14 -5.27
N ASP A 351 8.83 13.92 -6.25
CA ASP A 351 8.17 13.46 -7.47
C ASP A 351 8.46 14.44 -8.61
N PHE A 352 8.03 14.12 -9.83
CA PHE A 352 8.30 14.92 -11.02
C PHE A 352 7.09 15.74 -11.51
N LEU A 353 5.89 15.18 -11.45
CA LEU A 353 4.71 15.80 -12.04
C LEU A 353 4.06 16.78 -11.07
N ASP A 354 3.79 18.01 -11.51
CA ASP A 354 3.22 19.07 -10.67
C ASP A 354 1.85 18.67 -10.08
N THR A 355 1.03 17.94 -10.84
CA THR A 355 -0.25 17.39 -10.36
C THR A 355 -0.10 16.30 -9.29
N VAL A 356 1.04 15.59 -9.26
CA VAL A 356 1.39 14.64 -8.20
C VAL A 356 1.91 15.38 -6.98
N LEU A 357 2.73 16.42 -7.16
CA LEU A 357 3.24 17.27 -6.08
C LEU A 357 2.11 18.06 -5.37
N ASP A 358 1.13 18.57 -6.11
CA ASP A 358 -0.08 19.18 -5.57
C ASP A 358 -0.88 18.17 -4.71
N ASN A 359 -1.07 16.95 -5.21
CA ASN A 359 -1.78 15.89 -4.49
C ASN A 359 -1.02 15.41 -3.24
N LEU A 360 0.31 15.32 -3.35
CA LEU A 360 1.24 15.04 -2.25
C LEU A 360 1.14 16.09 -1.15
N LYS A 361 1.00 17.38 -1.51
CA LYS A 361 0.78 18.47 -0.54
C LYS A 361 -0.53 18.30 0.24
N ILE A 362 -1.61 17.91 -0.44
CA ILE A 362 -2.90 17.58 0.21
C ILE A 362 -2.70 16.40 1.19
N CYS A 363 -1.99 15.35 0.79
CA CYS A 363 -1.69 14.21 1.66
C CYS A 363 -0.87 14.61 2.89
N VAL A 364 0.14 15.46 2.75
CA VAL A 364 0.92 15.98 3.89
C VAL A 364 0.03 16.82 4.82
N ASP A 365 -0.74 17.78 4.30
CA ASP A 365 -1.60 18.66 5.10
C ASP A 365 -2.72 17.92 5.85
N LEU A 366 -3.26 16.82 5.28
CA LEU A 366 -4.22 15.95 5.96
C LEU A 366 -3.63 15.29 7.22
N ASN A 367 -2.31 15.07 7.26
CA ASN A 367 -1.63 14.43 8.38
C ASN A 367 -0.97 15.42 9.34
N PHE A 368 -0.59 16.59 8.83
CA PHE A 368 0.09 17.66 9.55
C PHE A 368 -0.54 19.02 9.17
N PRO A 369 -1.72 19.36 9.73
CA PRO A 369 -2.44 20.56 9.30
C PRO A 369 -1.63 21.85 9.54
N PRO A 370 -1.63 22.80 8.61
CA PRO A 370 -0.96 24.10 8.77
C PRO A 370 -1.61 24.95 9.88
N GLU A 371 -0.79 25.77 10.55
CA GLU A 371 -1.22 26.68 11.60
C GLU A 371 -1.74 28.00 11.03
N ILE A 372 -3.00 28.30 11.35
CA ILE A 372 -3.69 29.55 11.00
C ILE A 372 -3.36 30.61 12.07
N LYS A 373 -2.51 31.59 11.73
CA LYS A 373 -2.14 32.70 12.64
C LYS A 373 -2.67 34.02 12.11
N GLN A 374 -3.55 34.67 12.87
CA GLN A 374 -3.95 36.05 12.61
C GLN A 374 -2.74 36.98 12.83
N ILE A 375 -2.48 37.87 11.88
CA ILE A 375 -1.43 38.88 12.01
C ILE A 375 -1.94 39.97 12.98
N PRO A 376 -1.26 40.28 14.11
CA PRO A 376 -1.76 41.26 15.07
C PRO A 376 -1.96 42.64 14.46
N GLY A 377 -3.23 43.03 14.28
CA GLY A 377 -3.62 44.33 13.71
C GLY A 377 -3.88 44.34 12.21
N SER A 378 -3.78 43.20 11.49
CA SER A 378 -4.28 43.07 10.11
C SER A 378 -5.52 42.17 10.07
N PRO A 379 -6.47 42.37 9.12
CA PRO A 379 -7.42 41.32 8.74
C PRO A 379 -6.74 40.09 8.10
N ASP A 380 -5.49 40.21 7.65
CA ASP A 380 -4.77 39.15 6.96
C ASP A 380 -4.41 37.97 7.89
N VAL A 381 -4.51 36.77 7.32
CA VAL A 381 -4.20 35.50 7.97
C VAL A 381 -2.91 34.95 7.37
N ASN A 382 -1.93 34.65 8.21
CA ASN A 382 -0.72 33.94 7.80
C ASN A 382 -0.94 32.43 8.01
N LEU A 383 -0.93 31.68 6.91
CA LEU A 383 -0.98 30.22 6.90
C LEU A 383 0.45 29.70 7.01
N GLN A 384 0.87 29.28 8.19
CA GLN A 384 2.19 28.69 8.38
C GLN A 384 2.13 27.17 8.24
N THR A 385 2.96 26.64 7.35
CA THR A 385 3.29 25.21 7.33
C THR A 385 3.78 24.76 8.71
N THR A 386 3.31 23.59 9.16
CA THR A 386 3.78 22.95 10.40
C THR A 386 4.85 21.89 10.12
N THR A 387 5.16 21.64 8.84
CA THR A 387 6.05 20.57 8.39
C THR A 387 7.40 21.06 7.88
N ASP A 388 7.44 22.22 7.23
CA ASP A 388 8.62 22.66 6.46
C ASP A 388 9.52 23.57 7.34
N VAL A 389 9.74 23.16 8.58
CA VAL A 389 10.22 24.03 9.70
C VAL A 389 11.68 24.49 9.58
N GLY A 390 12.50 23.79 8.78
CA GLY A 390 13.88 24.18 8.46
C GLY A 390 14.52 23.21 7.46
N VAL A 391 15.62 23.58 6.83
CA VAL A 391 16.24 22.76 5.75
C VAL A 391 16.70 21.38 6.25
N ASP A 392 17.05 21.25 7.53
CA ASP A 392 17.51 20.01 8.16
C ASP A 392 16.46 19.34 9.10
N GLU A 393 15.22 19.82 9.14
CA GLU A 393 14.14 19.27 10.01
C GLU A 393 12.75 19.31 9.35
N GLY A 394 11.95 18.26 9.56
CA GLY A 394 10.51 18.26 9.24
C GLY A 394 10.11 17.23 8.19
N ILE A 395 9.11 17.55 7.36
CA ILE A 395 8.80 16.82 6.12
C ILE A 395 8.59 17.85 5.01
N HIS A 396 9.43 17.82 3.98
CA HIS A 396 9.39 18.75 2.85
C HIS A 396 8.91 18.01 1.60
N ILE A 397 8.38 18.78 0.64
CA ILE A 397 8.11 18.33 -0.72
C ILE A 397 9.08 19.06 -1.66
N ALA A 398 9.63 18.36 -2.63
CA ALA A 398 10.48 18.96 -3.66
C ALA A 398 10.30 18.28 -5.01
N LYS A 399 10.26 19.09 -6.09
CA LYS A 399 10.32 18.59 -7.46
C LYS A 399 11.69 17.99 -7.76
N LEU A 400 11.70 16.84 -8.44
CA LEU A 400 12.91 16.12 -8.80
C LEU A 400 12.76 15.40 -10.15
N ASP A 401 13.47 15.87 -11.17
CA ASP A 401 13.61 15.19 -12.46
C ASP A 401 14.88 14.31 -12.44
N TRP A 402 14.71 12.99 -12.52
CA TRP A 402 15.82 12.05 -12.46
C TRP A 402 16.75 12.11 -13.70
N THR A 403 16.31 12.75 -14.79
CA THR A 403 17.08 12.89 -16.03
C THR A 403 18.03 14.10 -16.00
N THR A 404 17.62 15.21 -15.36
CA THR A 404 18.43 16.45 -15.27
C THR A 404 19.27 16.53 -14.00
N PHE A 405 18.72 16.11 -12.85
CA PHE A 405 19.35 16.27 -11.54
C PHE A 405 20.78 15.72 -11.44
N PRO A 406 21.13 14.54 -12.00
CA PRO A 406 22.50 14.03 -11.94
C PRO A 406 23.51 14.95 -12.65
N THR A 407 23.11 15.55 -13.77
CA THR A 407 23.93 16.48 -14.56
C THR A 407 24.07 17.83 -13.85
N PHE A 408 23.00 18.33 -13.22
CA PHE A 408 23.05 19.53 -12.39
C PHE A 408 24.01 19.35 -11.21
N MET A 409 23.93 18.21 -10.52
CA MET A 409 24.78 17.89 -9.38
C MET A 409 26.26 17.73 -9.75
N GLU A 410 26.56 17.21 -10.94
CA GLU A 410 27.92 17.11 -11.50
C GLU A 410 28.51 18.49 -11.84
N ASN A 411 27.73 19.38 -12.48
CA ASN A 411 28.16 20.74 -12.83
C ASN A 411 28.47 21.62 -11.60
N GLY A 412 27.97 21.26 -10.41
CA GLY A 412 28.45 21.81 -9.14
C GLY A 412 27.86 23.15 -8.70
N ASP A 413 26.93 23.71 -9.48
CA ASP A 413 26.47 25.11 -9.38
C ASP A 413 25.44 25.37 -8.26
N LEU A 414 25.81 24.97 -7.04
CA LEU A 414 25.10 25.25 -5.78
C LEU A 414 25.34 26.70 -5.31
N GLN A 415 25.22 27.68 -6.23
CA GLN A 415 25.35 29.12 -5.97
C GLN A 415 23.99 29.83 -5.99
N GLU A 416 23.53 30.18 -4.78
CA GLU A 416 22.35 31.01 -4.43
C GLU A 416 21.02 30.55 -5.05
N GLU A 417 19.97 30.43 -4.23
CA GLU A 417 18.64 30.01 -4.70
C GLU A 417 18.15 30.95 -5.82
N LYS A 418 18.05 30.42 -7.04
CA LYS A 418 17.48 31.07 -8.22
C LYS A 418 16.23 30.35 -8.64
N GLU A 419 15.22 31.13 -9.00
CA GLU A 419 13.97 30.67 -9.57
C GLU A 419 14.25 29.75 -10.78
N GLY A 420 13.82 28.49 -10.72
CA GLY A 420 14.10 27.46 -11.74
C GLY A 420 15.35 26.58 -11.53
N GLN A 421 16.00 26.60 -10.36
CA GLN A 421 17.00 25.58 -9.98
C GLN A 421 16.35 24.25 -9.54
N GLU A 422 17.13 23.16 -9.55
CA GLU A 422 16.74 21.85 -9.00
C GLU A 422 16.40 21.96 -7.50
N GLU A 423 15.12 21.91 -7.15
CA GLU A 423 14.61 22.10 -5.78
C GLU A 423 15.19 21.12 -4.76
N MET A 424 15.50 19.90 -5.20
CA MET A 424 16.09 18.85 -4.38
C MET A 424 17.53 19.19 -3.93
N SER A 425 18.25 20.02 -4.71
CA SER A 425 19.69 20.23 -4.54
C SER A 425 20.08 20.91 -3.22
N ARG A 426 19.22 21.78 -2.67
CA ARG A 426 19.41 22.44 -1.36
C ARG A 426 19.43 21.48 -0.18
N PHE A 427 18.76 20.33 -0.30
CA PHE A 427 18.77 19.26 0.69
C PHE A 427 20.00 18.34 0.57
N ILE A 428 21.01 18.68 -0.24
CA ILE A 428 22.34 18.02 -0.28
C ILE A 428 23.37 18.99 0.30
N THR A 429 23.31 19.14 1.64
CA THR A 429 24.07 20.14 2.41
C THR A 429 25.58 19.90 2.38
N LYS A 430 26.37 20.96 2.62
CA LYS A 430 27.83 20.87 2.79
C LYS A 430 28.18 20.52 4.24
N GLY A 431 28.31 19.23 4.54
CA GLY A 431 28.85 18.73 5.80
C GLY A 431 30.37 18.85 5.91
N VAL A 432 30.91 18.51 7.09
CA VAL A 432 32.34 18.70 7.45
C VAL A 432 33.30 17.96 6.50
N GLN A 433 32.89 16.80 5.97
CA GLN A 433 33.70 15.98 5.05
C GLN A 433 33.31 16.15 3.56
N GLY A 434 32.36 17.03 3.22
CA GLY A 434 31.87 17.22 1.85
C GLY A 434 30.33 17.30 1.76
N ARG A 435 29.77 17.09 0.56
CA ARG A 435 28.30 16.96 0.38
C ARG A 435 27.78 15.80 1.23
N GLU A 436 26.80 16.07 2.09
CA GLU A 436 26.13 15.07 2.91
C GLU A 436 24.78 14.70 2.30
N GLY A 437 24.57 13.41 2.09
CA GLY A 437 23.34 12.82 1.58
C GLY A 437 22.41 12.33 2.69
N PHE A 438 21.52 11.41 2.32
CA PHE A 438 20.46 10.84 3.13
C PHE A 438 20.88 9.49 3.73
N ASP A 439 20.56 9.27 5.00
CA ASP A 439 20.79 8.00 5.71
C ASP A 439 19.87 6.89 5.18
N LEU A 440 18.64 7.26 4.79
CA LEU A 440 17.62 6.37 4.26
C LEU A 440 17.05 6.95 2.97
N VAL A 441 17.08 6.17 1.89
CA VAL A 441 16.36 6.46 0.64
C VAL A 441 15.34 5.35 0.41
N LEU A 442 14.14 5.70 -0.07
CA LEU A 442 13.03 4.79 -0.33
C LEU A 442 12.53 4.95 -1.77
N ALA A 443 12.17 3.84 -2.42
CA ALA A 443 11.43 3.79 -3.68
C ALA A 443 10.44 2.61 -3.66
N SER A 444 9.22 2.82 -4.13
CA SER A 444 8.16 1.80 -4.17
C SER A 444 7.42 1.80 -5.50
N ASP A 445 7.50 0.69 -6.24
CA ASP A 445 6.89 0.51 -7.58
C ASP A 445 7.29 1.58 -8.62
N CYS A 446 8.46 2.21 -8.44
CA CYS A 446 8.98 3.30 -9.27
C CYS A 446 9.54 2.88 -10.64
N VAL A 447 9.69 1.57 -10.87
CA VAL A 447 10.36 0.99 -12.05
C VAL A 447 9.33 0.26 -12.91
N TYR A 448 8.69 1.04 -13.78
CA TYR A 448 7.68 0.62 -14.75
C TYR A 448 8.10 0.89 -16.21
N ASP A 449 9.38 1.22 -16.40
CA ASP A 449 10.11 1.29 -17.68
C ASP A 449 11.57 0.85 -17.40
N GLU A 450 12.22 0.17 -18.36
CA GLU A 450 13.58 -0.38 -18.19
C GLU A 450 14.65 0.68 -17.87
N THR A 451 14.44 1.94 -18.27
CA THR A 451 15.39 3.03 -17.99
C THR A 451 15.33 3.53 -16.55
N HIS A 452 14.23 3.29 -15.83
CA HIS A 452 14.02 3.87 -14.50
C HIS A 452 15.02 3.37 -13.46
N ALA A 453 15.43 2.10 -13.50
CA ALA A 453 16.46 1.59 -12.60
C ALA A 453 17.82 2.29 -12.79
N LYS A 454 18.17 2.66 -14.03
CA LYS A 454 19.37 3.44 -14.34
C LYS A 454 19.27 4.86 -13.79
N LEU A 455 18.12 5.51 -13.97
CA LEU A 455 17.86 6.86 -13.47
C LEU A 455 17.90 6.91 -11.94
N LEU A 456 17.25 5.96 -11.26
CA LEU A 456 17.32 5.79 -9.81
C LEU A 456 18.77 5.60 -9.32
N ARG A 457 19.62 4.85 -10.04
CA ARG A 457 21.04 4.69 -9.68
C ARG A 457 21.79 6.03 -9.76
N LEU A 458 21.59 6.80 -10.83
CA LEU A 458 22.25 8.10 -11.02
C LEU A 458 21.82 9.13 -9.96
N VAL A 459 20.54 9.14 -9.58
CA VAL A 459 20.02 10.00 -8.49
C VAL A 459 20.56 9.52 -7.13
N ALA A 460 20.43 8.23 -6.81
CA ALA A 460 20.94 7.67 -5.56
C ALA A 460 22.45 7.88 -5.39
N GLY A 461 23.23 7.88 -6.47
CA GLY A 461 24.66 8.18 -6.43
C GLY A 461 24.96 9.61 -5.95
N TRP A 462 24.03 10.55 -6.15
CA TRP A 462 24.15 11.94 -5.67
C TRP A 462 23.40 12.22 -4.36
N THR A 463 22.43 11.39 -3.97
CA THR A 463 21.61 11.59 -2.75
C THR A 463 21.96 10.67 -1.58
N LEU A 464 22.50 9.46 -1.79
CA LEU A 464 22.73 8.51 -0.71
C LEU A 464 23.99 8.86 0.10
N LYS A 465 23.86 8.98 1.42
CA LYS A 465 24.97 9.29 2.34
C LYS A 465 26.14 8.32 2.19
N LEU A 466 27.35 8.85 2.02
CA LEU A 466 28.58 8.05 1.99
C LEU A 466 28.84 7.38 3.34
N PRO A 467 29.45 6.19 3.37
CA PRO A 467 30.00 5.61 4.59
C PRO A 467 31.16 6.44 5.14
N ASP A 468 31.51 6.24 6.41
CA ASP A 468 32.70 6.82 7.03
C ASP A 468 34.01 6.24 6.47
N GLU A 469 35.15 6.64 7.04
CA GLU A 469 36.48 6.18 6.60
C GLU A 469 36.72 4.68 6.79
N ASN A 470 36.00 4.02 7.71
CA ASN A 470 36.07 2.57 7.91
C ASN A 470 35.21 1.79 6.91
N GLY A 471 34.32 2.46 6.18
CA GLY A 471 33.29 1.85 5.35
C GLY A 471 31.98 1.58 6.09
N GLU A 472 31.83 2.06 7.34
CA GLU A 472 30.64 1.89 8.15
C GLU A 472 29.69 3.09 8.02
N ASN A 473 28.51 3.03 8.66
CA ASN A 473 27.59 4.17 8.82
C ASN A 473 27.11 4.89 7.54
N GLY A 474 27.22 4.23 6.38
CA GLY A 474 26.71 4.72 5.09
C GLY A 474 25.21 4.54 4.94
N GLY A 475 24.60 5.37 4.09
CA GLY A 475 23.16 5.33 3.84
C GLY A 475 22.69 4.02 3.21
N THR A 476 21.40 3.72 3.38
CA THR A 476 20.73 2.56 2.78
C THR A 476 19.59 3.00 1.87
N PHE A 477 19.52 2.42 0.67
CA PHE A 477 18.45 2.65 -0.30
C PHE A 477 17.60 1.38 -0.44
N HIS A 478 16.31 1.46 -0.11
CA HIS A 478 15.36 0.35 -0.26
C HIS A 478 14.49 0.55 -1.50
N ILE A 479 14.51 -0.43 -2.39
CA ILE A 479 13.59 -0.51 -3.54
C ILE A 479 12.66 -1.70 -3.31
N LEU A 480 11.33 -1.49 -3.37
CA LEU A 480 10.34 -2.57 -3.35
C LEU A 480 9.45 -2.48 -4.59
N SER A 481 9.38 -3.56 -5.38
CA SER A 481 8.51 -3.64 -6.56
C SER A 481 7.69 -4.95 -6.57
N PRO A 482 6.41 -4.90 -6.98
CA PRO A 482 5.53 -6.07 -7.06
C PRO A 482 5.92 -7.01 -8.22
N LEU A 483 5.61 -8.30 -8.05
CA LEU A 483 5.82 -9.33 -9.06
C LEU A 483 4.68 -9.35 -10.09
N ARG A 484 4.77 -8.49 -11.10
CA ARG A 484 3.82 -8.45 -12.22
C ARG A 484 4.42 -9.17 -13.45
N PRO A 485 3.80 -10.23 -14.00
CA PRO A 485 4.38 -11.00 -15.11
C PRO A 485 4.71 -10.21 -16.38
N THR A 486 3.96 -9.12 -16.65
CA THR A 486 4.19 -8.22 -17.79
C THR A 486 5.35 -7.26 -17.60
N PHE A 487 5.86 -7.08 -16.38
CA PHE A 487 6.94 -6.14 -16.03
C PHE A 487 8.28 -6.85 -15.73
N ALA A 488 8.50 -8.03 -16.34
CA ALA A 488 9.69 -8.82 -16.10
C ALA A 488 11.00 -8.15 -16.57
N PRO A 489 11.06 -7.46 -17.74
CA PRO A 489 12.24 -6.69 -18.15
C PRO A 489 12.58 -5.55 -17.18
N GLU A 490 11.56 -4.81 -16.73
CA GLU A 490 11.67 -3.67 -15.82
C GLU A 490 12.24 -4.13 -14.46
N LEU A 491 11.74 -5.24 -13.92
CA LEU A 491 12.27 -5.85 -12.70
C LEU A 491 13.71 -6.39 -12.88
N ALA A 492 14.07 -6.86 -14.08
CA ALA A 492 15.43 -7.30 -14.41
C ALA A 492 16.42 -6.13 -14.64
N SER A 493 15.90 -4.96 -15.04
CA SER A 493 16.70 -3.73 -15.13
C SER A 493 17.26 -3.31 -13.76
N ILE A 494 16.53 -3.60 -12.68
CA ILE A 494 16.99 -3.34 -11.30
C ILE A 494 18.18 -4.23 -10.94
N ASP A 495 18.17 -5.52 -11.28
CA ASP A 495 19.32 -6.41 -11.06
C ASP A 495 20.54 -6.00 -11.90
N THR A 496 20.29 -5.45 -13.10
CA THR A 496 21.33 -4.98 -14.03
C THR A 496 21.95 -3.65 -13.59
N HIS A 497 21.14 -2.73 -13.05
CA HIS A 497 21.59 -1.43 -12.57
C HIS A 497 21.93 -1.38 -11.08
N PHE A 498 21.62 -2.42 -10.31
CA PHE A 498 22.08 -2.62 -8.94
C PHE A 498 22.53 -4.08 -8.72
N PRO A 499 23.63 -4.53 -9.36
CA PRO A 499 24.17 -5.85 -9.11
C PRO A 499 24.70 -5.97 -7.67
N PRO A 500 24.89 -7.18 -7.13
CA PRO A 500 25.47 -7.38 -5.80
C PRO A 500 26.87 -6.74 -5.69
N LEU A 501 27.17 -6.10 -4.55
CA LEU A 501 28.45 -5.40 -4.33
C LEU A 501 29.70 -6.30 -4.54
N SER A 502 29.54 -7.62 -4.36
CA SER A 502 30.56 -8.64 -4.61
C SER A 502 30.92 -8.87 -6.08
N THR A 503 30.17 -8.29 -7.03
CA THR A 503 30.45 -8.40 -8.47
C THR A 503 31.49 -7.40 -8.97
N TYR A 504 31.69 -6.28 -8.25
CA TYR A 504 32.65 -5.24 -8.63
C TYR A 504 34.09 -5.64 -8.31
N SER A 505 35.06 -4.99 -8.97
CA SER A 505 36.46 -5.03 -8.54
C SER A 505 36.61 -4.66 -7.06
N PRO A 506 37.53 -5.27 -6.30
CA PRO A 506 37.71 -4.98 -4.88
C PRO A 506 37.89 -3.48 -4.59
N LEU A 507 37.20 -2.96 -3.56
CA LEU A 507 37.17 -1.53 -3.24
C LEU A 507 38.56 -0.89 -3.13
N LEU A 508 39.56 -1.60 -2.58
CA LEU A 508 40.94 -1.13 -2.49
C LEU A 508 41.55 -0.78 -3.87
N GLN A 509 41.22 -1.52 -4.92
CA GLN A 509 41.69 -1.24 -6.29
C GLN A 509 41.00 0.00 -6.87
N ARG A 510 39.71 0.18 -6.58
CA ARG A 510 38.93 1.35 -6.99
C ARG A 510 39.39 2.62 -6.26
N GLN A 511 39.69 2.51 -4.98
CA GLN A 511 40.31 3.57 -4.17
C GLN A 511 41.69 3.95 -4.71
N GLN A 512 42.54 2.96 -5.04
CA GLN A 512 43.85 3.21 -5.65
C GLN A 512 43.71 3.94 -7.00
N ALA A 513 42.78 3.54 -7.86
CA ALA A 513 42.52 4.20 -9.13
C ALA A 513 41.98 5.64 -8.95
N ALA A 514 41.08 5.86 -7.99
CA ALA A 514 40.55 7.19 -7.67
C ALA A 514 41.60 8.14 -7.06
N ALA A 515 42.59 7.60 -6.33
CA ALA A 515 43.61 8.40 -5.64
C ALA A 515 44.77 8.86 -6.53
N VAL A 516 44.94 8.31 -7.74
CA VAL A 516 46.02 8.64 -8.68
C VAL A 516 45.56 9.42 -9.91
N ALA A 517 44.27 9.72 -10.03
CA ALA A 517 43.68 10.37 -11.19
C ALA A 517 43.41 11.86 -10.95
N ASP A 518 44.09 12.72 -11.72
CA ASP A 518 43.78 14.17 -11.78
C ASP A 518 42.39 14.43 -12.41
N ASP A 519 41.93 13.51 -13.27
CA ASP A 519 40.63 13.53 -13.93
C ASP A 519 39.99 12.13 -13.85
N HIS A 520 38.87 12.04 -13.14
CA HIS A 520 38.14 10.78 -12.97
C HIS A 520 37.51 10.25 -14.27
N SER A 521 37.36 11.08 -15.32
CA SER A 521 36.84 10.63 -16.62
C SER A 521 37.74 9.58 -17.28
N GLN A 522 39.04 9.60 -16.95
CA GLN A 522 40.09 8.74 -17.52
C GLN A 522 40.24 7.40 -16.77
N ILE A 523 39.54 7.20 -15.65
CA ILE A 523 39.52 5.93 -14.93
C ILE A 523 38.61 4.96 -15.69
N ASP A 524 39.07 3.72 -15.85
CA ASP A 524 38.28 2.60 -16.37
C ASP A 524 36.91 2.52 -15.66
N ILE A 525 35.83 2.34 -16.43
CA ILE A 525 34.45 2.33 -15.91
C ILE A 525 34.20 1.23 -14.86
N GLU A 526 34.99 0.15 -14.86
CA GLU A 526 34.93 -0.85 -13.80
C GLU A 526 35.55 -0.36 -12.48
N LEU A 527 36.63 0.43 -12.57
CA LEU A 527 37.36 0.94 -11.41
C LEU A 527 36.84 2.29 -10.88
N ARG A 528 36.15 3.06 -11.73
CA ARG A 528 35.64 4.40 -11.41
C ARG A 528 34.46 4.34 -10.43
N GLY A 529 34.48 5.18 -9.40
CA GLY A 529 33.31 5.40 -8.54
C GLY A 529 32.22 6.23 -9.24
N GLU A 530 31.15 6.58 -8.53
CA GLU A 530 30.04 7.37 -9.09
C GLU A 530 29.45 8.37 -8.09
N GLY A 531 28.90 9.47 -8.60
CA GLY A 531 28.26 10.53 -7.80
C GLY A 531 29.14 11.04 -6.64
N LEU A 532 28.59 11.05 -5.42
CA LEU A 532 29.35 11.38 -4.21
C LEU A 532 30.54 10.41 -3.98
N GLY A 533 30.41 9.15 -4.38
CA GLY A 533 31.39 8.08 -4.20
C GLY A 533 32.61 8.17 -5.13
N LEU A 534 32.56 9.02 -6.15
CA LEU A 534 33.57 9.13 -7.23
C LEU A 534 35.01 9.22 -6.70
N LYS A 535 35.27 10.14 -5.75
CA LYS A 535 36.61 10.38 -5.16
C LYS A 535 37.13 9.24 -4.29
N ARG A 536 36.29 8.26 -3.95
CA ARG A 536 36.61 7.11 -3.10
C ARG A 536 36.49 5.78 -3.85
N GLY A 537 36.26 5.82 -5.17
CA GLY A 537 36.03 4.63 -5.98
C GLY A 537 34.76 3.84 -5.61
N LEU A 538 33.86 4.42 -4.80
CA LEU A 538 32.67 3.74 -4.29
C LEU A 538 31.61 3.60 -5.39
N LYS A 539 30.94 2.45 -5.42
CA LYS A 539 29.81 2.13 -6.30
C LYS A 539 28.59 1.72 -5.46
N LEU A 540 27.40 2.01 -5.95
CA LEU A 540 26.15 1.46 -5.44
C LEU A 540 25.96 0.01 -5.91
N GLY A 541 25.45 -0.83 -5.05
CA GLY A 541 25.06 -2.20 -5.37
C GLY A 541 24.25 -2.82 -4.25
N VAL A 542 23.69 -4.01 -4.50
CA VAL A 542 22.89 -4.72 -3.49
C VAL A 542 23.80 -5.36 -2.45
N ARG A 543 23.40 -5.25 -1.18
CA ARG A 543 24.06 -5.90 -0.06
C ARG A 543 23.72 -7.39 0.01
N GLY A 544 24.72 -8.22 0.31
CA GLY A 544 24.56 -9.67 0.39
C GLY A 544 24.43 -10.33 -0.99
N GLU A 545 23.56 -11.34 -1.10
CA GLU A 545 23.47 -12.21 -2.29
C GLU A 545 22.56 -11.66 -3.41
N GLY A 546 21.84 -10.55 -3.17
CA GLY A 546 20.92 -9.96 -4.14
C GLY A 546 19.54 -9.65 -3.54
N LYS A 547 18.52 -9.64 -4.40
CA LYS A 547 17.13 -9.33 -4.02
C LYS A 547 16.49 -10.38 -3.13
N LYS A 548 15.61 -9.92 -2.23
CA LYS A 548 14.89 -10.73 -1.24
C LYS A 548 13.42 -10.83 -1.66
N GLY A 549 12.87 -12.04 -1.68
CA GLY A 549 11.46 -12.28 -1.98
C GLY A 549 10.57 -11.96 -0.77
N VAL A 550 9.52 -11.18 -0.96
CA VAL A 550 8.61 -10.73 0.10
C VAL A 550 7.17 -11.04 -0.30
N LYS A 551 6.37 -11.57 0.63
CA LYS A 551 4.91 -11.69 0.47
C LYS A 551 4.19 -10.80 1.49
N GLY A 552 3.06 -10.26 1.05
CA GLY A 552 2.00 -9.78 1.93
C GLY A 552 1.18 -10.94 2.48
N ARG A 553 0.36 -10.67 3.51
CA ARG A 553 -0.74 -11.56 3.94
C ARG A 553 -1.92 -11.48 2.94
N LYS A 554 -2.92 -12.38 3.05
CA LYS A 554 -4.19 -12.23 2.30
C LYS A 554 -4.82 -10.87 2.67
N GLY A 555 -5.05 -10.01 1.67
CA GLY A 555 -5.50 -8.62 1.86
C GLY A 555 -4.38 -7.55 1.91
N GLU A 556 -3.10 -7.92 1.92
CA GLU A 556 -1.97 -6.97 1.83
C GLU A 556 -1.46 -6.86 0.39
N GLY A 557 -2.02 -5.92 -0.38
CA GLY A 557 -1.69 -5.66 -1.78
C GLY A 557 -2.93 -5.53 -2.65
N ARG A 558 -2.77 -5.50 -3.97
CA ARG A 558 -3.86 -5.72 -4.95
C ARG A 558 -4.07 -7.22 -5.15
N VAL A 559 -5.24 -7.62 -5.69
CA VAL A 559 -5.53 -9.04 -6.00
C VAL A 559 -4.63 -9.55 -7.14
N ASP A 560 -4.16 -8.66 -8.01
CA ASP A 560 -3.17 -8.96 -9.06
C ASP A 560 -1.71 -9.12 -8.57
N GLU A 561 -1.45 -8.97 -7.25
CA GLU A 561 -0.08 -9.01 -6.67
C GLU A 561 0.22 -10.32 -5.90
N GLU A 562 -0.54 -11.40 -6.12
CA GLU A 562 -0.39 -12.73 -5.46
C GLU A 562 1.01 -13.36 -5.59
N GLY A 563 1.75 -13.02 -6.66
CA GLY A 563 3.15 -13.45 -6.84
C GLY A 563 4.03 -13.03 -5.67
N GLY A 564 3.75 -11.86 -5.07
CA GLY A 564 4.55 -11.21 -4.04
C GLY A 564 5.33 -10.01 -4.60
N TYR A 565 6.48 -9.73 -4.01
CA TYR A 565 7.29 -8.55 -4.27
C TYR A 565 8.78 -8.92 -4.22
N TRP A 566 9.60 -8.21 -4.99
CA TRP A 566 11.06 -8.19 -4.83
C TRP A 566 11.49 -6.95 -4.05
N TRP A 567 12.43 -7.14 -3.12
CA TRP A 567 13.10 -6.08 -2.36
C TRP A 567 14.59 -6.07 -2.73
N TRP A 568 15.13 -4.92 -3.13
CA TRP A 568 16.57 -4.66 -3.24
C TRP A 568 17.04 -3.73 -2.10
N GLU A 569 18.07 -4.14 -1.36
CA GLU A 569 18.71 -3.35 -0.31
C GLU A 569 20.06 -2.86 -0.82
N VAL A 570 20.09 -1.61 -1.27
CA VAL A 570 21.24 -1.00 -1.96
C VAL A 570 22.05 -0.15 -0.99
N GLY A 571 23.37 -0.18 -1.15
CA GLY A 571 24.29 0.70 -0.43
C GLY A 571 25.59 0.89 -1.19
N TRP A 572 26.46 1.74 -0.64
CA TRP A 572 27.83 1.93 -1.13
C TRP A 572 28.73 0.73 -0.80
N GLY A 573 29.70 0.44 -1.68
CA GLY A 573 30.83 -0.46 -1.46
C GLY A 573 31.86 -0.39 -2.57
#